data_AF-A0A9P1KI65-F1
#
_entry.id   AF-A0A9P1KI65-F1
#
_cell.length_a   1.000
_cell.length_b   1.000
_cell.length_c   1.000
_cell.angle_alpha   90.00
_cell.angle_beta   90.00
_cell.angle_gamma   90.00
#
_symmetry.space_group_name_H-M   'P 1'
#
loop_
_entity.id
_entity.type
_entity.pdbx_description
1 polymer ?
#
loop_
_entity_poly.entity_id
_entity_poly.type
_entity_poly.pdbx_seq_one_letter_code
_entity_poly.pdbx_strand_id
1 'polypeptide(L)'
;MSDNITEVRSPDISIHPPTAFVAANLRRILPDWHSDDIWIVIFLQRSQFPLTTTNDIIEQEKNRLCDRFLEFAQPVAQQLNSQGWMTDIIYPPSGYPLLSCPNPEKSTIAML
;
A
#
# COMPACT_ATOMS: atom_id res chain seq x y z
N MET A 1 22.50 -7.26 30.39
CA MET A 1 21.20 -7.11 29.72
C MET A 1 21.18 -5.72 29.12
N SER A 2 21.47 -5.61 27.83
CA SER A 2 21.44 -4.32 27.13
C SER A 2 20.12 -4.25 26.39
N ASP A 3 19.32 -3.24 26.72
CA ASP A 3 18.07 -2.94 26.06
C ASP A 3 18.34 -2.66 24.57
N ASN A 4 18.04 -3.64 23.71
CA ASN A 4 17.97 -3.43 22.27
C ASN A 4 16.66 -2.66 22.00
N ILE A 5 16.70 -1.35 22.24
CA ILE A 5 15.65 -0.45 21.75
C ILE A 5 15.84 -0.39 20.23
N THR A 6 15.09 -1.22 19.51
CA THR A 6 15.00 -1.12 18.05
C THR A 6 14.48 0.27 17.72
N GLU A 7 15.35 1.15 17.22
CA GLU A 7 15.01 2.51 16.80
C GLU A 7 13.86 2.44 15.79
N VAL A 8 12.67 2.91 16.21
CA VAL A 8 11.49 2.97 15.33
C VAL A 8 11.69 4.13 14.36
N ARG A 9 12.20 3.83 13.16
CA ARG A 9 12.35 4.84 12.11
C ARG A 9 11.02 5.16 11.45
N SER A 10 10.77 6.44 11.27
CA SER A 10 9.63 6.92 10.50
C SER A 10 9.69 6.42 9.06
N PRO A 11 8.54 6.14 8.44
CA PRO A 11 8.45 5.83 7.02
C PRO A 11 8.85 7.03 6.16
N ASP A 12 9.41 6.76 4.98
CA ASP A 12 9.60 7.77 3.95
C ASP A 12 8.36 7.82 3.06
N ILE A 13 7.78 9.01 2.89
CA ILE A 13 6.54 9.21 2.13
C ILE A 13 6.83 10.12 0.95
N SER A 14 6.33 9.76 -0.23
CA SER A 14 6.44 10.60 -1.42
C SER A 14 5.17 10.55 -2.26
N ILE A 15 4.89 11.63 -2.99
CA ILE A 15 3.67 11.81 -3.78
C ILE A 15 4.07 12.07 -5.24
N HIS A 16 3.48 11.32 -6.16
CA HIS A 16 3.84 11.33 -7.57
C HIS A 16 2.59 11.28 -8.47
N PRO A 17 2.65 11.82 -9.70
CA PRO A 17 1.68 11.50 -10.73
C PRO A 17 1.76 10.00 -11.09
N PRO A 18 0.74 9.42 -11.73
CA PRO A 18 0.78 8.04 -12.16
C PRO A 18 1.86 7.82 -13.21
N THR A 19 2.53 6.68 -13.14
CA THR A 19 3.38 6.23 -14.24
C THR A 19 2.53 5.89 -15.46
N ALA A 20 3.13 5.85 -16.64
CA ALA A 20 2.44 5.47 -17.87
C ALA A 20 1.74 4.10 -17.74
N PHE A 21 2.33 3.17 -17.00
CA PHE A 21 1.73 1.87 -16.73
C PHE A 21 0.47 1.98 -15.88
N VAL A 22 0.51 2.73 -14.78
CA VAL A 22 -0.66 2.90 -13.89
C VAL A 22 -1.78 3.62 -14.64
N ALA A 23 -1.46 4.70 -15.36
CA ALA A 23 -2.44 5.43 -16.16
C ALA A 23 -3.13 4.52 -17.20
N ALA A 24 -2.35 3.71 -17.94
CA ALA A 24 -2.89 2.77 -18.94
C ALA A 24 -3.74 1.64 -18.33
N ASN A 25 -3.57 1.32 -17.04
CA ASN A 25 -4.25 0.23 -16.35
C ASN A 25 -5.23 0.71 -15.27
N LEU A 26 -5.49 2.03 -15.16
CA LEU A 26 -6.16 2.61 -14.01
C LEU A 26 -7.51 1.96 -13.72
N ARG A 27 -8.36 1.78 -14.73
CA ARG A 27 -9.68 1.15 -14.60
C ARG A 27 -9.64 -0.34 -14.24
N ARG A 28 -8.50 -1.01 -14.48
CA ARG A 28 -8.30 -2.40 -14.06
C ARG A 28 -7.88 -2.47 -12.59
N ILE A 29 -7.11 -1.49 -12.13
CA ILE A 29 -6.60 -1.40 -10.76
C ILE A 29 -7.70 -0.87 -9.82
N LEU A 30 -8.42 0.17 -10.27
CA LEU A 30 -9.45 0.91 -9.53
C LEU A 30 -10.71 1.02 -10.42
N PRO A 31 -11.53 -0.06 -10.49
CA PRO A 31 -12.65 -0.13 -11.42
C PRO A 31 -13.75 0.90 -11.15
N ASP A 32 -13.91 1.31 -9.90
CA ASP A 32 -14.92 2.27 -9.46
C ASP A 32 -14.49 3.74 -9.67
N TRP A 33 -13.27 3.98 -10.16
CA TRP A 33 -12.72 5.32 -10.35
C TRP A 33 -13.03 5.88 -11.73
N HIS A 34 -13.46 7.14 -11.78
CA HIS A 34 -13.88 7.82 -13.01
C HIS A 34 -13.03 9.05 -13.36
N SER A 35 -12.04 9.41 -12.52
CA SER A 35 -11.10 10.50 -12.77
C SER A 35 -9.80 9.97 -13.37
N ASP A 36 -9.29 10.67 -14.38
CA ASP A 36 -7.95 10.44 -14.93
C ASP A 36 -6.88 11.27 -14.19
N ASP A 37 -7.31 12.25 -13.41
CA ASP A 37 -6.45 13.02 -12.49
C ASP A 37 -6.33 12.24 -11.17
N ILE A 38 -5.24 11.50 -11.04
CA ILE A 38 -4.90 10.71 -9.86
C ILE A 38 -3.51 11.05 -9.35
N TRP A 39 -3.29 10.79 -8.06
CA TRP A 39 -1.99 10.90 -7.40
C TRP A 39 -1.67 9.60 -6.69
N ILE A 40 -0.40 9.19 -6.76
CA ILE A 40 0.11 8.00 -6.09
C ILE A 40 0.91 8.46 -4.88
N VAL A 41 0.54 7.95 -3.70
CA VAL A 41 1.28 8.14 -2.46
C VAL A 41 2.05 6.85 -2.17
N ILE A 42 3.39 6.93 -2.19
CA ILE A 42 4.27 5.79 -1.94
C ILE A 42 4.78 5.88 -0.51
N PHE A 43 4.66 4.77 0.22
CA PHE A 43 5.07 4.62 1.61
C PHE A 43 6.20 3.59 1.72
N LEU A 44 7.41 4.05 2.01
CA LEU A 44 8.59 3.19 2.13
C LEU A 44 8.93 2.97 3.61
N GLN A 45 8.95 1.71 4.01
CA GLN A 45 9.31 1.30 5.37
C GLN A 45 10.62 0.53 5.36
N ARG A 46 11.47 0.79 6.35
CA ARG A 46 12.69 0.01 6.57
C ARG A 46 12.34 -1.32 7.24
N SER A 47 12.74 -2.43 6.62
CA SER A 47 12.65 -3.75 7.24
C SER A 47 13.81 -4.00 8.21
N GLN A 48 13.56 -4.85 9.20
CA GLN A 48 14.59 -5.34 10.12
C GLN A 48 15.49 -6.39 9.46
N PHE A 49 14.90 -7.16 8.54
CA PHE A 49 15.57 -8.23 7.81
C PHE A 49 15.47 -8.00 6.30
N PRO A 50 16.47 -8.45 5.50
CA PRO A 50 16.34 -8.47 4.05
C PRO A 50 15.13 -9.32 3.63
N LEU A 51 14.16 -8.72 2.93
CA LEU A 51 12.94 -9.38 2.49
C LEU A 51 13.13 -10.24 1.21
N THR A 52 14.37 -10.63 0.91
CA THR A 52 14.76 -11.30 -0.34
C THR A 52 14.58 -12.82 -0.32
N THR A 53 14.25 -13.39 0.84
CA THR A 53 14.06 -14.83 1.03
C THR A 53 12.71 -15.12 1.68
N THR A 54 12.27 -16.37 1.61
CA THR A 54 11.03 -16.81 2.26
C THR A 54 11.37 -17.75 3.39
N ASN A 55 11.07 -17.33 4.62
CA ASN A 55 11.11 -18.12 5.84
C ASN A 55 10.20 -17.48 6.89
N ASP A 56 9.95 -18.19 7.99
CA ASP A 56 9.00 -17.75 9.02
C ASP A 56 9.33 -16.37 9.61
N ILE A 57 10.62 -16.06 9.79
CA ILE A 57 11.05 -14.75 10.31
C ILE A 57 10.74 -13.64 9.30
N ILE A 58 10.97 -13.89 8.01
CA ILE A 58 10.67 -12.92 6.96
C ILE A 58 9.17 -12.74 6.77
N GLU A 59 8.37 -13.79 6.85
CA GLU A 59 6.91 -13.67 6.76
C GLU A 59 6.32 -12.92 7.96
N GLN A 60 6.85 -13.14 9.18
CA GLN A 60 6.49 -12.35 10.35
C GLN A 60 6.86 -10.87 10.18
N GLU A 61 8.03 -10.57 9.62
CA GLU A 61 8.44 -9.20 9.35
C GLU A 61 7.55 -8.52 8.29
N LYS A 62 7.19 -9.23 7.21
CA LYS A 62 6.25 -8.73 6.20
C LYS A 62 4.89 -8.39 6.81
N ASN A 63 4.36 -9.27 7.66
CA ASN A 63 3.09 -9.02 8.37
C ASN A 63 3.21 -7.79 9.27
N ARG A 64 4.28 -7.69 10.06
CA ARG A 64 4.54 -6.53 10.94
C ARG A 64 4.63 -5.21 10.15
N LEU A 65 5.28 -5.22 8.99
CA LEU A 65 5.38 -4.04 8.11
C LEU A 65 4.00 -3.67 7.52
N CYS A 66 3.25 -4.68 7.07
CA CYS A 66 1.90 -4.51 6.55
C CYS A 66 0.93 -3.92 7.59
N ASP A 67 0.95 -4.44 8.82
CA ASP A 67 0.12 -3.93 9.93
C ASP A 67 0.45 -2.45 10.21
N ARG A 68 1.75 -2.12 10.33
CA ARG A 68 2.21 -0.74 10.53
C ARG A 68 1.81 0.19 9.37
N PHE A 69 1.79 -0.31 8.14
CA PHE A 69 1.31 0.46 6.99
C PHE A 69 -0.18 0.74 7.12
N LEU A 70 -0.99 -0.27 7.45
CA LEU A 70 -2.44 -0.11 7.58
C LEU A 70 -2.84 0.79 8.75
N GLU A 71 -2.14 0.72 9.89
CA GLU A 71 -2.31 1.63 11.03
C GLU A 71 -2.18 3.10 10.64
N PHE A 72 -1.33 3.40 9.65
CA PHE A 72 -1.15 4.74 9.11
C PHE A 72 -2.14 5.04 7.96
N ALA A 73 -2.26 4.14 6.98
CA ALA A 73 -2.94 4.41 5.73
C ALA A 73 -4.48 4.48 5.89
N GLN A 74 -5.07 3.65 6.75
CA GLN A 74 -6.52 3.59 6.92
C GLN A 74 -7.10 4.91 7.45
N PRO A 75 -6.59 5.51 8.55
CA PRO A 75 -7.09 6.81 9.01
C PRO A 75 -6.95 7.92 7.96
N VAL A 76 -5.83 7.94 7.23
CA VAL A 76 -5.57 8.93 6.17
C VAL A 76 -6.59 8.77 5.02
N ALA A 77 -6.81 7.55 4.55
CA ALA A 77 -7.78 7.28 3.50
C ALA A 77 -9.21 7.63 3.94
N GLN A 78 -9.58 7.32 5.19
CA GLN A 78 -10.88 7.70 5.76
C GLN A 78 -11.05 9.22 5.80
N GLN A 79 -10.03 9.95 6.24
CA GLN A 79 -10.06 11.41 6.30
C GLN A 79 -10.19 12.04 4.91
N LEU A 80 -9.42 11.59 3.92
CA LEU A 80 -9.49 12.09 2.55
C LEU A 80 -10.86 11.79 1.91
N ASN A 81 -11.37 10.57 2.07
CA ASN A 81 -12.71 10.21 1.60
C ASN A 81 -13.79 11.07 2.28
N SER A 82 -13.68 11.36 3.58
CA SER A 82 -14.62 12.24 4.29
C SER A 82 -14.65 13.68 3.77
N GLN A 83 -13.57 14.10 3.09
CA GLN A 83 -13.44 15.41 2.44
C GLN A 83 -13.85 15.38 0.96
N GLY A 84 -14.32 14.23 0.45
CA GLY A 84 -14.77 14.06 -0.93
C GLY A 84 -13.69 13.62 -1.92
N TRP A 85 -12.47 13.32 -1.46
CA TRP A 85 -11.41 12.79 -2.32
C TRP A 85 -11.52 11.28 -2.44
N MET A 86 -11.70 10.76 -3.65
CA MET A 86 -11.64 9.31 -3.90
C MET A 86 -10.27 8.79 -3.52
N THR A 87 -10.19 7.95 -2.48
CA THR A 87 -8.93 7.45 -1.95
C THR A 87 -9.05 5.96 -1.65
N ASP A 88 -8.07 5.19 -2.11
CA ASP A 88 -7.97 3.76 -1.86
C ASP A 88 -6.57 3.37 -1.41
N ILE A 89 -6.47 2.21 -0.77
CA ILE A 89 -5.24 1.61 -0.28
C ILE A 89 -5.02 0.32 -1.06
N ILE A 90 -3.88 0.22 -1.73
CA ILE A 90 -3.47 -1.06 -2.33
C ILE A 90 -2.90 -1.94 -1.21
N TYR A 91 -3.58 -3.05 -0.91
CA TYR A 91 -3.18 -3.96 0.16
C TYR A 91 -1.93 -4.76 -0.26
N PRO A 92 -0.76 -4.59 0.40
CA PRO A 92 0.50 -5.13 -0.12
C PRO A 92 0.52 -6.66 -0.36
N PRO A 93 -0.07 -7.50 0.52
CA PRO A 93 -0.06 -8.94 0.30
C PRO A 93 -0.84 -9.41 -0.94
N SER A 94 -1.88 -8.68 -1.35
CA SER A 94 -2.73 -9.09 -2.48
C SER A 94 -2.53 -8.23 -3.74
N GLY A 95 -2.06 -6.99 -3.58
CA GLY A 95 -1.98 -5.99 -4.64
C GLY A 95 -3.35 -5.42 -5.07
N TYR A 96 -4.42 -5.70 -4.33
CA TYR A 96 -5.77 -5.21 -4.66
C TYR A 96 -6.17 -4.00 -3.81
N PRO A 97 -7.08 -3.14 -4.32
CA PRO A 97 -7.69 -2.10 -3.50
C PRO A 97 -8.39 -2.69 -2.28
N LEU A 98 -8.30 -1.98 -1.16
CA LEU A 98 -8.91 -2.37 0.11
C LEU A 98 -10.35 -1.83 0.23
N LEU A 99 -10.64 -0.69 -0.41
CA LEU A 99 -11.91 0.03 -0.26
C LEU A 99 -12.83 -0.10 -1.47
N SER A 100 -12.28 -0.04 -2.69
CA SER A 100 -13.03 -0.30 -3.93
C SER A 100 -13.17 -1.81 -4.15
N CYS A 101 -14.29 -2.26 -4.72
CA CYS A 101 -14.55 -3.68 -4.90
C CYS A 101 -13.67 -4.27 -6.02
N PRO A 102 -12.81 -5.27 -5.76
CA PRO A 102 -12.27 -6.10 -6.81
C PRO A 102 -13.39 -7.04 -7.26
N ASN A 103 -13.88 -6.90 -8.49
CA ASN A 103 -14.93 -7.78 -9.02
C ASN A 103 -14.55 -9.27 -8.82
N PRO A 104 -15.46 -10.17 -8.37
CA PRO A 104 -15.12 -11.46 -7.76
C PRO A 104 -14.74 -12.59 -8.74
N GLU A 105 -14.32 -12.28 -9.98
CA GLU A 105 -13.94 -13.31 -10.95
C GLU A 105 -12.61 -13.01 -11.65
N LYS A 106 -11.57 -13.72 -11.19
CA LYS A 106 -10.33 -14.09 -11.89
C LYS A 106 -9.33 -12.97 -12.28
N SER A 107 -8.09 -13.21 -11.84
CA SER A 107 -6.80 -12.87 -12.46
C SER A 107 -6.01 -11.65 -11.92
N THR A 108 -4.95 -11.98 -11.19
CA THR A 108 -3.53 -11.63 -11.44
C THR A 108 -3.11 -10.16 -11.65
N ILE A 109 -2.42 -9.64 -10.63
CA ILE A 109 -1.23 -8.76 -10.54
C ILE A 109 -1.19 -7.44 -11.37
N ALA A 110 -0.93 -6.33 -10.69
CA ALA A 110 0.16 -5.39 -11.03
C ALA A 110 0.57 -4.54 -9.81
N MET A 111 1.88 -4.34 -9.66
CA MET A 111 2.59 -3.66 -8.57
C MET A 111 3.29 -2.43 -9.15
N LEU A 112 3.10 -1.25 -8.53
CA LEU A 112 4.05 -0.14 -8.40
C LEU A 112 3.69 0.66 -7.16
#